data_AF-A0A2A2DRI5-F1
#
_entry.id   AF-A0A2A2DRI5-F1
#
_cell.length_a   1.000
_cell.length_b   1.000
_cell.length_c   1.000
_cell.angle_alpha   90.00
_cell.angle_beta   90.00
_cell.angle_gamma   90.00
#
_symmetry.space_group_name_H-M   'P 1'
#
loop_
_entity.id
_entity.type
_entity.pdbx_description
1 polymer ?
#
loop_
_entity_poly.entity_id
_entity_poly.type
_entity_poly.pdbx_seq_one_letter_code
_entity_poly.pdbx_strand_id
1 'polypeptide(L)'
;MALITCYECDRMASDQAAACPHCGAPIADQAAAVQAQPVLVVNRSVGFWLGVGVFLFPAVFVWFLLRQGHSTTSRVIGFAWLGLALFVLAGHERSDTRPAAATTSQGQPENVSAPAEPRSEISAQHLAQAYDRNTVAADQQFKGKRFKVTGVVGSINTDLFGNPYVTLRGGVNQFMEPQFKLDEVHANYAAGLQAGMRISLICTGRGDVAKTPMSQDCVPAN
;
A
#
# COMPACT_ATOMS: atom_id res chain seq x y z
N MET A 1 -58.53 2.48 21.29
CA MET A 1 -59.08 1.12 21.20
C MET A 1 -58.37 0.45 20.05
N ALA A 2 -57.33 -0.32 20.32
CA ALA A 2 -56.64 -1.07 19.27
C ALA A 2 -57.35 -2.44 19.13
N LEU A 3 -57.56 -2.86 17.88
CA LEU A 3 -58.02 -4.22 17.60
C LEU A 3 -56.81 -5.14 17.65
N ILE A 4 -56.86 -6.17 18.49
CA ILE A 4 -55.85 -7.23 18.58
C ILE A 4 -56.43 -8.55 18.09
N THR A 5 -55.59 -9.43 17.57
CA THR A 5 -55.98 -10.78 17.15
C THR A 5 -55.95 -11.72 18.36
N CYS A 6 -57.07 -12.41 18.62
CA CYS A 6 -57.17 -13.39 19.69
C CYS A 6 -56.33 -14.65 19.38
N TYR A 7 -55.48 -15.09 20.32
CA TYR A 7 -54.59 -16.24 20.12
C TYR A 7 -55.30 -17.60 19.97
N GLU A 8 -56.53 -17.74 20.44
CA GLU A 8 -57.26 -19.03 20.33
C GLU A 8 -58.07 -19.14 19.03
N CYS A 9 -58.65 -18.04 18.56
CA CYS A 9 -59.61 -18.08 17.46
C CYS A 9 -59.23 -17.19 16.26
N ASP A 10 -58.09 -16.50 16.32
CA ASP A 10 -57.54 -15.60 15.31
C ASP A 10 -58.48 -14.47 14.85
N ARG A 11 -59.58 -14.23 15.57
CA ARG A 11 -60.52 -13.15 15.29
C ARG A 11 -60.11 -11.87 16.02
N MET A 12 -60.39 -10.75 15.38
CA MET A 12 -60.13 -9.42 15.93
C MET A 12 -61.05 -9.13 17.11
N ALA A 13 -60.49 -8.72 18.23
CA ALA A 13 -61.19 -8.29 19.44
C ALA A 13 -60.56 -7.00 19.99
N SER A 14 -61.31 -6.26 20.80
CA SER A 14 -60.76 -5.05 21.44
C SER A 14 -59.75 -5.42 22.53
N ASP A 15 -58.62 -4.71 22.53
CA ASP A 15 -57.57 -4.77 23.55
C ASP A 15 -58.03 -4.41 24.98
N GLN A 16 -59.22 -3.85 25.15
CA GLN A 16 -59.80 -3.49 26.45
C GLN A 16 -60.89 -4.45 26.94
N ALA A 17 -61.27 -5.46 26.15
CA ALA A 17 -62.25 -6.45 26.58
C ALA A 17 -61.62 -7.43 27.59
N ALA A 18 -62.38 -7.84 28.61
CA ALA A 18 -61.89 -8.84 29.58
C ALA A 18 -61.68 -10.23 28.94
N ALA A 19 -62.53 -10.58 27.97
CA ALA A 19 -62.50 -11.83 27.23
C ALA A 19 -62.89 -11.63 25.77
N CYS A 20 -62.43 -12.53 24.89
CA CYS A 20 -62.77 -12.52 23.48
C CYS A 20 -64.26 -12.81 23.27
N PRO A 21 -65.03 -11.96 22.55
CA PRO A 21 -66.46 -12.17 22.32
C PRO A 21 -66.77 -13.38 21.41
N HIS A 22 -65.76 -13.95 20.74
CA HIS A 22 -65.94 -15.07 19.82
C HIS A 22 -65.65 -16.44 20.45
N CYS A 23 -64.64 -16.54 21.32
CA CYS A 23 -64.23 -17.81 21.92
C CYS A 23 -64.16 -17.81 23.45
N GLY A 24 -64.29 -16.65 24.10
CA GLY A 24 -64.23 -16.53 25.56
C GLY A 24 -62.83 -16.48 26.16
N ALA A 25 -61.77 -16.54 25.34
CA ALA A 25 -60.38 -16.48 25.82
C ALA A 25 -60.09 -15.18 26.59
N PRO A 26 -59.37 -15.23 27.73
CA PRO A 26 -59.01 -14.02 28.47
C PRO A 26 -58.03 -13.15 27.67
N ILE A 27 -58.32 -11.85 27.56
CA ILE A 27 -57.47 -10.88 26.85
C ILE A 27 -56.51 -10.16 27.81
N ALA A 28 -56.87 -10.04 29.09
CA ALA A 28 -56.07 -9.38 30.11
C ALA A 28 -54.65 -9.98 30.28
N ASP A 29 -54.49 -11.29 30.06
CA ASP A 29 -53.20 -11.97 30.16
C ASP A 29 -52.22 -11.60 29.03
N GLN A 30 -52.73 -11.12 27.89
CA GLN A 30 -51.90 -10.76 26.73
C GLN A 30 -51.23 -9.40 26.90
N ALA A 31 -51.86 -8.45 27.60
CA ALA A 31 -51.28 -7.12 27.85
C ALA A 31 -50.07 -7.18 28.80
N ALA A 32 -50.06 -8.14 29.73
CA ALA A 32 -48.95 -8.34 30.67
C ALA A 32 -47.72 -8.98 30.02
N ALA A 33 -47.90 -9.85 29.01
CA ALA A 33 -46.81 -10.59 28.37
C ALA A 33 -45.96 -9.73 27.38
N VAL A 34 -46.54 -8.66 26.82
CA VAL A 34 -45.85 -7.82 25.82
C VAL A 34 -44.83 -6.86 26.46
N GLN A 35 -44.94 -6.56 27.75
CA GLN A 35 -44.04 -5.62 28.44
C GLN A 35 -42.80 -6.26 29.08
N ALA A 36 -42.64 -7.58 28.99
CA ALA A 36 -41.58 -8.33 29.67
C ALA A 36 -40.50 -8.92 28.74
N GLN A 37 -40.38 -8.45 27.50
CA GLN A 37 -39.26 -8.85 26.64
C GLN A 37 -38.10 -7.85 26.79
N PRO A 38 -36.98 -8.23 27.44
CA PRO A 38 -35.78 -7.41 27.43
C PRO A 38 -35.30 -7.31 25.98
N VAL A 39 -35.19 -6.08 25.46
CA VAL A 39 -34.55 -5.79 24.19
C VAL A 39 -33.13 -6.34 24.26
N LEU A 40 -32.87 -7.48 23.61
CA LEU A 40 -31.53 -8.04 23.50
C LEU A 40 -30.68 -7.08 22.67
N VAL A 41 -29.93 -6.22 23.38
CA VAL A 41 -28.88 -5.42 22.76
C VAL A 41 -27.77 -6.39 22.37
N VAL A 42 -27.81 -6.89 21.14
CA VAL A 42 -26.78 -7.77 20.59
C VAL A 42 -25.51 -6.95 20.42
N ASN A 43 -24.65 -6.97 21.43
CA ASN A 43 -23.31 -6.38 21.35
C ASN A 43 -22.44 -7.27 20.47
N ARG A 44 -22.47 -7.03 19.16
CA ARG A 44 -21.60 -7.72 18.20
C ARG A 44 -20.21 -7.12 18.34
N SER A 45 -19.30 -7.83 19.00
CA SER A 45 -17.90 -7.44 19.07
C SER A 45 -17.35 -7.29 17.65
N VAL A 46 -16.77 -6.12 17.35
CA VAL A 46 -16.08 -5.88 16.09
C VAL A 46 -14.97 -6.91 15.95
N GLY A 47 -15.04 -7.74 14.91
CA GLY A 47 -14.06 -8.79 14.67
C GLY A 47 -12.66 -8.19 14.54
N PHE A 48 -11.65 -8.88 15.09
CA PHE A 48 -10.23 -8.53 15.00
C PHE A 48 -9.81 -8.09 13.58
N TRP A 49 -10.39 -8.71 12.56
CA TRP A 49 -10.19 -8.40 11.15
C TRP A 49 -10.69 -7.00 10.70
N LEU A 50 -11.72 -6.46 11.35
CA LEU A 50 -12.18 -5.08 11.11
C LEU A 50 -11.13 -4.08 11.62
N GLY A 51 -10.49 -4.37 12.76
CA GLY A 51 -9.40 -3.54 13.30
C GLY A 51 -8.16 -3.53 12.42
N VAL A 52 -7.77 -4.69 11.87
CA VAL A 52 -6.64 -4.80 10.94
C VAL A 52 -6.88 -3.98 9.65
N GLY A 53 -8.11 -3.98 9.15
CA GLY A 53 -8.49 -3.17 7.98
C GLY A 53 -8.38 -1.66 8.21
N VAL A 54 -8.72 -1.17 9.41
CA VAL A 54 -8.60 0.25 9.79
C VAL A 54 -7.14 0.72 9.82
N PHE A 55 -6.23 -0.14 10.25
CA PHE A 55 -4.80 0.18 10.31
C PHE A 55 -4.15 0.22 8.92
N LEU A 56 -4.52 -0.70 8.03
CA LEU A 56 -3.89 -0.86 6.71
C LEU A 56 -4.35 0.18 5.68
N PHE A 57 -5.59 0.66 5.75
CA PHE A 57 -6.16 1.58 4.75
C PHE A 57 -7.01 2.70 5.39
N PRO A 58 -6.39 3.64 6.13
CA PRO A 58 -7.10 4.71 6.84
C PRO A 58 -7.94 5.61 5.90
N ALA A 59 -7.49 5.83 4.66
CA ALA A 59 -8.23 6.60 3.65
C ALA A 59 -9.54 5.92 3.20
N VAL A 60 -9.53 4.58 3.05
CA VAL A 60 -10.72 3.80 2.69
C VAL A 60 -11.73 3.80 3.83
N PHE A 61 -11.26 3.74 5.08
CA PHE A 61 -12.12 3.78 6.25
C PHE A 61 -12.75 5.15 6.50
N VAL A 62 -12.04 6.24 6.24
CA VAL A 62 -12.61 7.60 6.28
C VAL A 62 -13.66 7.81 5.20
N TRP A 63 -13.42 7.29 3.98
CA TRP A 63 -14.45 7.25 2.94
C TRP A 63 -15.69 6.44 3.36
N PHE A 64 -15.51 5.33 4.07
CA PHE A 64 -16.60 4.52 4.62
C PHE A 64 -17.37 5.23 5.75
N LEU A 65 -16.71 5.98 6.63
CA LEU A 65 -17.34 6.79 7.70
C LEU A 65 -18.18 7.96 7.18
N LEU A 66 -17.91 8.42 5.96
CA LEU A 66 -18.70 9.44 5.26
C LEU A 66 -20.01 8.89 4.67
N ARG A 67 -20.20 7.56 4.63
CA ARG A 67 -21.47 6.92 4.25
C ARG A 67 -22.52 7.13 5.35
N GLN A 68 -23.77 7.35 4.95
CA GLN A 68 -24.86 7.62 5.90
C GLN A 68 -25.19 6.39 6.77
N GLY A 69 -25.29 6.58 8.09
CA GLY A 69 -25.64 5.53 9.06
C GLY A 69 -24.72 5.38 10.28
N HIS A 70 -23.55 6.05 10.30
CA HIS A 70 -22.62 5.99 11.43
C HIS A 70 -22.73 7.18 12.38
N SER A 71 -22.62 6.90 13.69
CA SER A 71 -22.69 7.89 14.77
C SER A 71 -21.59 8.95 14.65
N THR A 72 -21.90 10.19 15.04
CA THR A 72 -20.97 11.33 15.04
C THR A 72 -19.72 11.07 15.90
N THR A 73 -19.85 10.28 16.97
CA THR A 73 -18.74 9.87 17.83
C THR A 73 -17.72 8.99 17.10
N SER A 74 -18.17 8.07 16.23
CA SER A 74 -17.30 7.21 15.42
C SER A 74 -16.49 8.01 14.38
N ARG A 75 -17.08 9.10 13.86
CA ARG A 75 -16.39 10.00 12.92
C ARG A 75 -15.25 10.75 13.59
N VAL A 76 -15.48 11.30 14.79
CA VAL A 76 -14.46 12.03 15.56
C VAL A 76 -13.26 11.15 15.90
N ILE A 77 -13.50 9.92 16.34
CA ILE A 77 -12.44 8.95 16.65
C ILE A 77 -11.64 8.59 15.39
N GLY A 78 -12.32 8.41 14.25
CA GLY A 78 -11.68 8.12 12.95
C GLY A 78 -10.75 9.25 12.47
N PHE A 79 -11.20 10.50 12.53
CA PHE A 79 -10.38 11.65 12.16
C PHE A 79 -9.23 11.90 13.13
N ALA A 80 -9.42 11.68 14.43
CA ALA A 80 -8.36 11.77 15.43
C ALA A 80 -7.25 10.73 15.19
N TRP A 81 -7.61 9.48 14.88
CA TRP A 81 -6.64 8.44 14.52
C TRP A 81 -5.90 8.75 13.21
N LEU A 82 -6.60 9.26 12.19
CA LEU A 82 -5.96 9.67 10.93
C LEU A 82 -4.98 10.83 11.15
N GLY A 83 -5.33 11.82 11.98
CA GLY A 83 -4.44 12.90 12.36
C GLY A 83 -3.19 12.41 13.10
N LEU A 84 -3.35 11.48 14.05
CA LEU A 84 -2.24 10.85 14.75
C LEU A 84 -1.32 10.05 13.81
N ALA A 85 -1.89 9.26 12.90
CA ALA A 85 -1.14 8.50 11.91
C ALA A 85 -0.32 9.41 10.99
N LEU A 86 -0.90 10.53 10.55
CA LEU A 86 -0.19 11.55 9.76
C LEU A 86 0.90 12.25 10.59
N PHE A 87 0.67 12.51 11.88
CA PHE A 87 1.68 13.09 12.76
C PHE A 87 2.88 12.16 13.01
N VAL A 88 2.66 10.85 13.13
CA VAL A 88 3.74 9.85 13.25
C VAL A 88 4.52 9.70 11.94
N LEU A 89 3.83 9.77 10.79
CA LEU A 89 4.47 9.76 9.46
C LEU A 89 5.25 11.05 9.17
N ALA A 90 4.80 12.20 9.69
CA ALA A 90 5.48 13.49 9.53
C ALA A 90 6.57 13.74 10.60
N GLY A 91 6.48 13.09 11.75
CA GLY A 91 7.39 13.28 12.90
C GLY A 91 8.65 12.42 12.90
N HIS A 92 8.84 11.52 11.93
CA HIS A 92 10.09 10.75 11.81
C HIS A 92 11.18 11.58 11.10
N GLU A 93 11.47 12.76 11.65
CA GLU A 93 12.68 13.50 11.33
C GLU A 93 13.88 12.80 11.98
N ARG A 94 14.78 12.38 11.09
CA ARG A 94 16.07 11.71 11.27
C ARG A 94 16.80 12.04 12.58
N SER A 95 16.91 11.06 13.48
CA SER A 95 18.07 10.96 14.36
C SER A 95 19.18 10.21 13.62
N ASP A 96 20.01 10.95 12.89
CA ASP A 96 21.24 10.43 12.27
C ASP A 96 22.36 10.48 13.32
N THR A 97 22.53 9.39 14.08
CA THR A 97 23.73 9.20 14.91
C THR A 97 24.72 8.35 14.13
N ARG A 98 25.76 9.00 13.58
CA ARG A 98 26.92 8.36 12.95
C ARG A 98 27.93 7.94 14.01
N PRO A 99 28.30 6.65 14.13
CA PRO A 99 29.56 6.27 14.73
C PRO A 99 30.64 6.35 13.64
N ALA A 100 31.62 7.21 13.86
CA ALA A 100 32.90 7.12 13.19
C ALA A 100 33.67 5.94 13.80
N ALA A 101 34.02 4.95 12.98
CA ALA A 101 35.10 4.02 13.28
C ALA A 101 35.95 3.86 12.03
N ALA A 102 37.13 4.45 12.09
CA ALA A 102 38.21 4.21 11.15
C ALA A 102 38.79 2.81 11.38
N THR A 103 39.12 2.09 10.32
CA THR A 103 40.22 1.12 10.36
C THR A 103 40.90 1.08 9.01
N THR A 104 42.15 1.51 9.05
CA THR A 104 43.15 1.47 7.98
C THR A 104 43.72 0.05 7.87
N SER A 105 43.83 -0.49 6.65
CA SER A 105 44.96 -1.36 6.25
C SER A 105 45.03 -1.55 4.74
N GLN A 106 46.18 -1.13 4.20
CA GLN A 106 46.75 -1.40 2.87
C GLN A 106 47.18 -2.88 2.76
N GLY A 107 47.39 -3.52 1.61
CA GLY A 107 47.37 -3.12 0.20
C GLY A 107 47.87 -4.26 -0.71
N GLN A 108 47.81 -4.05 -2.03
CA GLN A 108 48.73 -4.60 -3.05
C GLN A 108 48.51 -3.80 -4.36
N PRO A 109 49.56 -3.35 -5.07
CA PRO A 109 49.44 -2.56 -6.30
C PRO A 109 49.57 -3.44 -7.57
N GLU A 110 48.84 -3.08 -8.64
CA GLU A 110 49.40 -2.92 -10.01
C GLU A 110 48.39 -2.28 -10.98
N ASN A 111 48.57 -0.97 -11.13
CA ASN A 111 48.34 -0.07 -12.26
C ASN A 111 47.92 -0.66 -13.62
N VAL A 112 46.75 -0.24 -14.16
CA VAL A 112 46.64 0.48 -15.46
C VAL A 112 45.40 1.41 -15.45
N SER A 113 45.67 2.71 -15.62
CA SER A 113 44.78 3.80 -16.09
C SER A 113 43.78 4.43 -15.12
N ALA A 114 44.21 5.55 -14.53
CA ALA A 114 43.44 6.73 -14.07
C ALA A 114 41.96 6.55 -13.67
N PRO A 115 41.64 6.54 -12.36
CA PRO A 115 40.27 6.72 -11.89
C PRO A 115 39.79 8.14 -12.19
N ALA A 116 39.05 8.31 -13.28
CA ALA A 116 38.03 9.35 -13.32
C ALA A 116 37.06 9.05 -12.16
N GLU A 117 36.74 10.08 -11.38
CA GLU A 117 36.02 10.03 -10.10
C GLU A 117 34.91 8.95 -10.03
N PRO A 118 34.85 8.13 -8.96
CA PRO A 118 33.90 7.02 -8.88
C PRO A 118 32.47 7.53 -8.63
N ARG A 119 31.79 7.99 -9.68
CA ARG A 119 30.36 7.67 -9.80
C ARG A 119 30.30 6.17 -9.98
N SER A 120 30.08 5.46 -8.87
CA SER A 120 29.95 4.01 -8.77
C SER A 120 29.26 3.43 -10.01
N GLU A 121 30.10 3.00 -10.96
CA GLU A 121 29.68 2.43 -12.23
C GLU A 121 29.34 0.97 -11.96
N ILE A 122 28.06 0.66 -12.06
CA ILE A 122 27.53 -0.68 -11.81
C ILE A 122 27.00 -1.28 -13.10
N SER A 123 27.07 -2.59 -13.24
CA SER A 123 26.37 -3.26 -14.34
C SER A 123 24.89 -3.45 -14.01
N ALA A 124 24.04 -3.48 -15.03
CA ALA A 124 22.63 -3.85 -14.88
C ALA A 124 22.46 -5.24 -14.23
N GLN A 125 23.36 -6.17 -14.54
CA GLN A 125 23.45 -7.51 -13.94
C GLN A 125 23.70 -7.46 -12.44
N HIS A 126 24.67 -6.66 -12.02
CA HIS A 126 25.01 -6.50 -10.61
C HIS A 126 23.84 -5.89 -9.83
N LEU A 127 23.17 -4.89 -10.42
CA LEU A 127 21.97 -4.29 -9.84
C LEU A 127 20.88 -5.34 -9.62
N ALA A 128 20.53 -6.13 -10.65
CA ALA A 128 19.52 -7.18 -10.54
C ALA A 128 19.87 -8.23 -9.47
N GLN A 129 21.12 -8.70 -9.46
CA GLN A 129 21.59 -9.68 -8.47
C GLN A 129 21.59 -9.12 -7.04
N ALA A 130 21.83 -7.82 -6.85
CA ALA A 130 21.77 -7.20 -5.53
C ALA A 130 20.34 -7.25 -4.98
N TYR A 131 19.35 -6.85 -5.77
CA TYR A 131 17.93 -6.89 -5.37
C TYR A 131 17.38 -8.31 -5.20
N ASP A 132 17.82 -9.24 -6.04
CA ASP A 132 17.45 -10.65 -5.90
C ASP A 132 17.93 -11.23 -4.56
N ARG A 133 19.24 -11.11 -4.29
CA ARG A 133 19.88 -11.61 -3.07
C ARG A 133 19.33 -10.98 -1.81
N ASN A 134 19.20 -9.65 -1.78
CA ASN A 134 18.70 -8.93 -0.62
C ASN A 134 18.19 -7.52 -0.99
N THR A 135 16.89 -7.41 -1.23
CA THR A 135 16.18 -6.14 -1.46
C THR A 135 16.48 -5.08 -0.40
N VAL A 136 16.53 -5.43 0.89
CA VAL A 136 16.70 -4.45 1.97
C VAL A 136 18.10 -3.83 1.91
N ALA A 137 19.13 -4.66 1.70
CA ALA A 137 20.49 -4.19 1.53
C ALA A 137 20.67 -3.40 0.21
N ALA A 138 20.03 -3.86 -0.87
CA ALA A 138 20.05 -3.16 -2.16
C ALA A 138 19.37 -1.78 -2.07
N ASP A 139 18.24 -1.67 -1.38
CA ASP A 139 17.55 -0.40 -1.13
C ASP A 139 18.47 0.58 -0.38
N GLN A 140 19.17 0.12 0.66
CA GLN A 140 20.15 0.95 1.38
C GLN A 140 21.28 1.45 0.48
N GLN A 141 21.61 0.72 -0.59
CA GLN A 141 22.69 1.06 -1.51
C GLN A 141 22.22 1.95 -2.66
N PHE A 142 21.06 1.69 -3.27
CA PHE A 142 20.65 2.28 -4.54
C PHE A 142 19.41 3.15 -4.47
N LYS A 143 18.48 2.91 -3.52
CA LYS A 143 17.22 3.65 -3.46
C LYS A 143 17.46 5.09 -3.04
N GLY A 144 16.91 6.02 -3.82
CA GLY A 144 17.11 7.46 -3.65
C GLY A 144 18.52 7.95 -3.98
N LYS A 145 19.43 7.08 -4.43
CA LYS A 145 20.80 7.45 -4.78
C LYS A 145 21.00 7.48 -6.29
N ARG A 146 21.88 8.38 -6.73
CA ARG A 146 22.31 8.46 -8.11
C ARG A 146 23.49 7.53 -8.35
N PHE A 147 23.42 6.72 -9.40
CA PHE A 147 24.50 5.83 -9.82
C PHE A 147 24.61 5.80 -11.34
N LYS A 148 25.79 5.43 -11.84
CA LYS A 148 26.01 5.18 -13.26
C LYS A 148 25.79 3.68 -13.50
N VAL A 149 24.96 3.34 -14.47
CA VAL A 149 24.68 1.97 -14.86
C VAL A 149 25.07 1.73 -16.31
N THR A 150 25.72 0.61 -16.56
CA THR A 150 26.08 0.17 -17.91
C THR A 150 25.48 -1.18 -18.20
N GLY A 151 24.95 -1.35 -19.41
CA GLY A 151 24.30 -2.59 -19.80
C GLY A 151 24.02 -2.66 -21.29
N VAL A 152 23.49 -3.81 -21.70
CA VAL A 152 23.03 -4.04 -23.07
C VAL A 152 21.52 -3.90 -23.08
N VAL A 153 20.97 -3.14 -24.02
CA VAL A 153 19.52 -2.94 -24.16
C VAL A 153 18.85 -4.28 -24.45
N GLY A 154 17.90 -4.65 -23.59
CA GLY A 154 17.01 -5.79 -23.77
C GLY A 154 15.83 -5.40 -24.65
N SER A 155 15.02 -4.47 -24.15
CA SER A 155 13.84 -3.94 -24.82
C SER A 155 13.66 -2.44 -24.54
N ILE A 156 12.90 -1.77 -25.41
CA ILE A 156 12.48 -0.38 -25.25
C ILE A 156 10.96 -0.40 -25.28
N ASN A 157 10.31 0.14 -24.24
CA ASN A 157 8.86 0.13 -24.07
C ASN A 157 8.36 1.49 -23.57
N THR A 158 7.05 1.65 -23.53
CA THR A 158 6.38 2.86 -23.05
C THR A 158 5.46 2.50 -21.88
N ASP A 159 5.44 3.32 -20.84
CA ASP A 159 4.48 3.16 -19.74
C ASP A 159 3.05 3.59 -20.15
N LEU A 160 2.07 3.35 -19.26
CA LEU A 160 0.66 3.71 -19.50
C LEU A 160 0.43 5.22 -19.69
N PHE A 161 1.42 6.06 -19.36
CA PHE A 161 1.38 7.51 -19.46
C PHE A 161 2.20 8.04 -20.63
N GLY A 162 2.74 7.18 -21.49
CA GLY A 162 3.50 7.59 -22.67
C GLY A 162 5.00 7.81 -22.44
N ASN A 163 5.53 7.56 -21.23
CA ASN A 163 6.95 7.76 -20.97
C ASN A 163 7.76 6.52 -21.38
N PRO A 164 8.85 6.70 -22.15
CA PRO A 164 9.70 5.58 -22.53
C PRO A 164 10.53 5.09 -21.34
N TYR A 165 10.68 3.78 -21.26
CA TYR A 165 11.62 3.11 -20.38
C TYR A 165 12.36 2.01 -21.12
N VAL A 166 13.56 1.71 -20.65
CA VAL A 166 14.45 0.75 -21.29
C VAL A 166 14.74 -0.37 -20.28
N THR A 167 14.75 -1.61 -20.76
CA THR A 167 15.26 -2.74 -19.97
C THR A 167 16.70 -3.00 -20.35
N LEU A 168 17.56 -3.24 -19.37
CA LEU A 168 18.93 -3.69 -19.62
C LEU A 168 19.06 -5.17 -19.28
N ARG A 169 19.71 -5.92 -20.17
CA ARG A 169 20.01 -7.33 -19.97
C ARG A 169 20.82 -7.53 -18.70
N GLY A 170 20.48 -8.60 -17.99
CA GLY A 170 21.11 -8.93 -16.73
C GLY A 170 20.16 -9.14 -15.57
N GLY A 171 18.85 -9.07 -15.82
CA GLY A 171 17.88 -9.63 -14.89
C GLY A 171 18.21 -11.07 -14.53
N VAL A 172 17.78 -11.51 -13.34
CA VAL A 172 17.91 -12.91 -12.91
C VAL A 172 17.23 -13.88 -13.87
N ASN A 173 16.27 -13.39 -14.66
CA ASN A 173 15.64 -14.06 -15.78
C ASN A 173 15.33 -13.05 -16.91
N GLN A 174 15.10 -13.55 -18.13
CA GLN A 174 14.76 -12.73 -19.31
C GLN A 174 13.45 -11.92 -19.20
N PHE A 175 12.59 -12.26 -18.24
CA PHE A 175 11.32 -11.56 -17.97
C PHE A 175 11.42 -10.54 -16.82
N MET A 176 12.52 -10.58 -16.06
CA MET A 176 12.74 -9.80 -14.83
C MET A 176 13.97 -8.90 -15.00
N GLU A 177 14.03 -8.20 -16.13
CA GLU A 177 15.12 -7.28 -16.43
C GLU A 177 14.96 -5.97 -15.64
N PRO A 178 16.06 -5.41 -15.10
CA PRO A 178 16.03 -4.10 -14.48
C PRO A 178 15.54 -3.04 -15.46
N GLN A 179 14.67 -2.16 -14.96
CA GLN A 179 13.97 -1.16 -15.76
C GLN A 179 14.49 0.24 -15.44
N PHE A 180 14.72 1.02 -16.50
CA PHE A 180 15.32 2.36 -16.44
C PHE A 180 14.40 3.34 -17.16
N LYS A 181 13.65 4.13 -16.39
CA LYS A 181 12.78 5.18 -16.92
C LYS A 181 13.62 6.42 -17.22
N LEU A 182 13.61 6.84 -18.48
CA LEU A 182 14.27 8.09 -18.90
C LEU A 182 13.52 9.29 -18.30
N ASP A 183 14.25 10.38 -18.09
CA ASP A 183 13.61 11.65 -17.76
C ASP A 183 12.82 12.21 -18.96
N GLU A 184 11.97 13.21 -18.71
CA GLU A 184 11.12 13.80 -19.75
C GLU A 184 11.94 14.47 -20.85
N VAL A 185 13.07 15.08 -20.49
CA VAL A 185 13.93 15.83 -21.41
C VAL A 185 14.64 14.90 -22.41
N HIS A 186 15.06 13.72 -21.95
CA HIS A 186 15.76 12.73 -22.75
C HIS A 186 14.83 11.61 -23.22
N ALA A 187 13.50 11.78 -23.19
CA ALA A 187 12.55 10.80 -23.72
C ALA A 187 12.86 10.42 -25.19
N ASN A 188 13.27 11.40 -26.01
CA ASN A 188 13.67 11.18 -27.39
C ASN A 188 14.94 10.33 -27.56
N TYR A 189 15.78 10.21 -26.53
CA TYR A 189 16.94 9.33 -26.56
C TYR A 189 16.55 7.88 -26.80
N ALA A 190 15.41 7.44 -26.22
CA ALA A 190 14.90 6.08 -26.44
C ALA A 190 14.59 5.77 -27.91
N ALA A 191 14.22 6.76 -28.72
CA ALA A 191 13.91 6.55 -30.14
C ALA A 191 15.14 6.13 -30.97
N GLY A 192 16.35 6.50 -30.51
CA GLY A 192 17.60 6.08 -31.13
C GLY A 192 18.12 4.73 -30.60
N LEU A 193 17.43 4.12 -29.62
CA LEU A 193 17.89 2.88 -29.02
C LEU A 193 17.40 1.64 -29.76
N GLN A 194 18.27 0.63 -29.82
CA GLN A 194 17.96 -0.69 -30.36
C GLN A 194 18.36 -1.78 -29.37
N ALA A 195 17.59 -2.88 -29.36
CA ALA A 195 17.95 -4.07 -28.61
C ALA A 195 19.34 -4.57 -29.03
N GLY A 196 20.17 -4.93 -28.05
CA GLY A 196 21.55 -5.36 -28.27
C GLY A 196 22.60 -4.26 -28.22
N MET A 197 22.21 -2.97 -28.20
CA MET A 197 23.17 -1.88 -28.02
C MET A 197 23.69 -1.82 -26.59
N ARG A 198 24.99 -1.56 -26.42
CA ARG A 198 25.56 -1.28 -25.09
C ARG A 198 25.44 0.22 -24.82
N ILE A 199 24.82 0.57 -23.69
CA ILE A 199 24.61 1.96 -23.26
C ILE A 199 25.02 2.16 -21.81
N SER A 200 25.24 3.42 -21.45
CA SER A 200 25.49 3.87 -20.08
C SER A 200 24.49 4.96 -19.71
N LEU A 201 23.88 4.85 -18.54
CA LEU A 201 22.90 5.81 -18.02
C LEU A 201 23.32 6.26 -16.62
N ILE A 202 23.01 7.50 -16.25
CA ILE A 202 23.03 7.95 -14.86
C ILE A 202 21.59 8.01 -14.39
N CYS A 203 21.25 7.25 -13.36
CA CYS A 203 19.88 7.09 -12.88
C CYS A 203 19.78 7.28 -11.38
N THR A 204 18.56 7.52 -10.90
CA THR A 204 18.19 7.47 -9.48
C THR A 204 17.45 6.17 -9.20
N GLY A 205 17.89 5.39 -8.21
CA GLY A 205 17.22 4.13 -7.86
C GLY A 205 15.89 4.34 -7.15
N ARG A 206 14.85 3.58 -7.51
CA ARG A 206 13.54 3.61 -6.84
C ARG A 206 13.32 2.46 -5.86
N GLY A 207 14.19 1.45 -5.87
CA GLY A 207 13.96 0.16 -5.24
C GLY A 207 13.52 -0.88 -6.26
N ASP A 208 12.91 -1.98 -5.78
CA ASP A 208 12.31 -2.99 -6.65
C ASP A 208 10.78 -3.03 -6.56
N VAL A 209 10.15 -3.50 -7.63
CA VAL A 209 8.75 -3.93 -7.66
C VAL A 209 8.74 -5.39 -8.04
N ALA A 210 8.24 -6.24 -7.14
CA ALA A 210 8.21 -7.68 -7.33
C ALA A 210 9.59 -8.28 -7.71
N LYS A 211 10.67 -7.86 -7.03
CA LYS A 211 12.07 -8.27 -7.31
C LYS A 211 12.71 -7.69 -8.58
N THR A 212 11.99 -6.90 -9.38
CA THR A 212 12.57 -6.21 -10.52
C THR A 212 13.08 -4.82 -10.11
N PRO A 213 14.38 -4.53 -10.23
CA PRO A 213 14.92 -3.21 -9.92
C PRO A 213 14.32 -2.16 -10.85
N MET A 214 13.90 -1.03 -10.28
CA MET A 214 13.43 0.11 -11.04
C MET A 214 14.28 1.35 -10.76
N SER A 215 14.57 2.09 -11.82
CA SER A 215 15.26 3.37 -11.76
C SER A 215 14.48 4.43 -12.52
N GLN A 216 14.65 5.69 -12.10
CA GLN A 216 14.04 6.86 -12.72
C GLN A 216 15.06 7.95 -12.95
N ASP A 217 14.61 9.02 -13.61
CA ASP A 217 15.41 10.20 -13.91
C ASP A 217 16.72 9.82 -14.63
N CYS A 218 16.63 8.81 -15.50
CA CYS A 218 17.76 8.28 -16.22
C CYS A 218 18.15 9.20 -17.37
N VAL A 219 19.42 9.60 -17.39
CA VAL A 219 20.01 10.42 -18.44
C VAL A 219 21.18 9.69 -19.11
N PRO A 220 21.41 9.87 -20.41
CA PRO A 220 22.57 9.29 -21.10
C PRO A 220 23.89 9.73 -20.45
N ALA A 221 24.75 8.76 -20.14
CA ALA A 221 26.11 8.99 -19.70
C ALA A 221 27.04 8.82 -20.90
N ASN A 222 27.15 9.88 -21.72
CA ASN A 222 28.05 9.94 -22.87
C ASN A 222 29.51 9.87 -22.45
#